data_AF-A0A8X6MW96-F1
#
_entry.id   AF-A0A8X6MW96-F1
#
_cell.length_a   1.000
_cell.length_b   1.000
_cell.length_c   1.000
_cell.angle_alpha   90.00
_cell.angle_beta   90.00
_cell.angle_gamma   90.00
#
_symmetry.space_group_name_H-M   'P 1'
#
loop_
_entity.id
_entity.type
_entity.pdbx_description
1 polymer ?
#
loop_
_entity_poly.entity_id
_entity_poly.type
_entity_poly.pdbx_seq_one_letter_code
_entity_poly.pdbx_strand_id
1 'polypeptide(L)'
;MGNSSFLLELFKTYGTCLGFFVNTHFLKSPIDTRKYASVFVTKNQTYQGALNYCIPEKAYDDVSVMDFASMYPSALLSSNLCYGTCTIMTRDEWLACPAAQNLKTIAYRVHGEKDFEINTFEESPTFQYPPFDPQTDAFAIVINEQTEAFLPHIVKHFIDLRKHHQGQYKQTKDVYHYNAQLCIKILINSLYGVMANKDSCLAYSPLP
;
A
#
# COMPACT_ATOMS: atom_id res chain seq x y z
N MET A 1 24.97 -1.69 -11.84
CA MET A 1 24.89 -0.65 -10.79
C MET A 1 23.51 -0.02 -10.91
N GLY A 2 22.58 -0.37 -10.02
CA GLY A 2 21.15 -0.22 -10.25
C GLY A 2 20.62 1.18 -9.94
N ASN A 3 19.72 1.68 -10.81
CA ASN A 3 18.95 2.92 -10.65
C ASN A 3 18.14 3.02 -9.32
N SER A 4 18.04 1.93 -8.55
CA SER A 4 17.31 1.92 -7.28
C SER A 4 17.99 2.73 -6.19
N SER A 5 19.32 2.79 -6.13
CA SER A 5 20.04 3.58 -5.13
C SER A 5 19.93 5.08 -5.42
N PHE A 6 19.98 5.49 -6.69
CA PHE A 6 19.76 6.87 -7.10
C PHE A 6 18.32 7.32 -6.84
N LEU A 7 17.31 6.50 -7.18
CA LEU A 7 15.92 6.82 -6.86
C LEU A 7 15.69 6.84 -5.35
N LEU A 8 16.31 5.94 -4.59
CA LEU A 8 16.25 5.95 -3.13
C LEU A 8 16.86 7.24 -2.57
N GLU A 9 18.01 7.71 -3.06
CA GLU A 9 18.61 8.98 -2.65
C GLU A 9 17.76 10.18 -3.08
N LEU A 10 17.18 10.15 -4.28
CA LEU A 10 16.28 11.19 -4.77
C LEU A 10 15.01 11.26 -3.89
N PHE A 11 14.40 10.12 -3.55
CA PHE A 11 13.26 10.06 -2.63
C PHE A 11 13.66 10.37 -1.18
N LYS A 12 14.87 10.03 -0.73
CA LYS A 12 15.40 10.45 0.57
C LYS A 12 15.74 11.94 0.62
N THR A 13 16.10 12.55 -0.49
CA THR A 13 16.44 13.98 -0.49
C THR A 13 15.18 14.81 -0.70
N TYR A 14 14.43 14.52 -1.76
CA TYR A 14 13.21 15.25 -2.11
C TYR A 14 11.97 14.76 -1.38
N GLY A 15 11.83 13.46 -1.11
CA GLY A 15 10.73 12.93 -0.31
C GLY A 15 10.90 13.21 1.18
N THR A 16 12.14 13.36 1.69
CA THR A 16 12.34 13.92 3.03
C THR A 16 12.09 15.42 3.03
N CYS A 17 12.49 16.20 2.03
CA CYS A 17 12.10 17.62 1.96
C CYS A 17 10.59 17.83 1.79
N LEU A 18 9.91 17.04 0.96
CA LEU A 18 8.47 17.07 0.76
C LEU A 18 7.73 16.51 1.99
N GLY A 19 8.22 15.44 2.59
CA GLY A 19 7.69 14.87 3.82
C GLY A 19 7.90 15.78 5.03
N PHE A 20 9.03 16.50 5.09
CA PHE A 20 9.29 17.54 6.09
C PHE A 20 8.36 18.73 5.84
N PHE A 21 8.26 19.22 4.61
CA PHE A 21 7.34 20.30 4.21
C PHE A 21 5.88 19.98 4.53
N VAL A 22 5.40 18.77 4.18
CA VAL A 22 4.04 18.32 4.44
C VAL A 22 3.81 18.14 5.95
N ASN A 23 4.75 17.55 6.69
CA ASN A 23 4.63 17.38 8.14
C ASN A 23 4.69 18.69 8.92
N THR A 24 5.61 19.60 8.58
CA THR A 24 5.79 20.86 9.32
C THR A 24 4.71 21.88 9.00
N HIS A 25 4.24 21.95 7.74
CA HIS A 25 3.24 22.96 7.35
C HIS A 25 1.80 22.50 7.52
N PHE A 26 1.49 21.20 7.37
CA PHE A 26 0.09 20.76 7.34
C PHE A 26 -0.34 19.92 8.55
N LEU A 27 0.56 19.20 9.23
CA LEU A 27 0.12 18.11 10.12
C LEU A 27 0.39 18.28 11.62
N LYS A 28 1.18 19.28 12.08
CA LYS A 28 1.48 19.56 13.51
C LYS A 28 1.32 18.32 14.43
N SER A 29 1.97 17.21 14.08
CA SER A 29 1.56 15.91 14.61
C SER A 29 1.98 15.76 16.08
N PRO A 30 1.06 15.47 17.02
CA PRO A 30 1.36 15.29 18.44
C PRO A 30 1.76 13.85 18.81
N ILE A 31 2.05 12.98 17.83
CA ILE A 31 2.45 11.60 18.12
C ILE A 31 3.85 11.56 18.72
N ASP A 32 3.95 10.97 19.92
CA ASP A 32 5.23 10.51 20.45
C ASP A 32 5.70 9.29 19.65
N THR A 33 6.57 9.55 18.67
CA THR A 33 7.20 8.51 17.83
C THR A 33 7.90 7.43 18.66
N ARG A 34 8.27 7.71 19.92
CA ARG A 34 8.89 6.75 20.83
C ARG A 34 7.92 5.67 21.31
N LYS A 35 6.61 5.97 21.44
CA LYS A 35 5.58 5.02 21.88
C LYS A 35 5.39 3.87 20.89
N TYR A 36 5.52 4.15 19.60
CA TYR A 36 5.23 3.19 18.52
C TYR A 36 6.50 2.66 17.81
N ALA A 37 7.66 3.29 18.02
CA ALA A 37 8.92 2.84 17.45
C ALA A 37 9.30 1.41 17.87
N SER A 38 9.04 1.02 19.13
CA SER A 38 9.30 -0.34 19.62
C SER A 38 8.35 -1.38 19.00
N VAL A 39 7.15 -0.97 18.60
CA VAL A 39 6.09 -1.85 18.07
C VAL A 39 6.27 -2.09 16.57
N PHE A 40 6.65 -1.07 15.80
CA PHE A 40 6.69 -1.15 14.33
C PHE A 40 8.10 -1.02 13.73
N VAL A 41 9.10 -0.58 14.50
CA VAL A 41 10.45 -0.26 14.03
C VAL A 41 11.49 -1.07 14.79
N THR A 42 11.37 -2.40 14.79
CA THR A 42 12.53 -3.25 15.08
C THR A 42 13.44 -3.24 13.84
N LYS A 43 14.68 -2.76 13.99
CA LYS A 43 15.63 -2.61 12.87
C LYS A 43 15.84 -3.91 12.07
N ASN A 44 15.68 -5.07 12.72
CA ASN A 44 16.00 -6.39 12.16
C ASN A 44 14.79 -7.14 11.58
N GLN A 45 13.56 -6.62 11.65
CA GLN A 45 12.36 -7.31 11.15
C GLN A 45 11.81 -6.64 9.90
N THR A 46 11.70 -7.38 8.79
CA THR A 46 10.95 -6.95 7.61
C THR A 46 9.46 -7.23 7.82
N TYR A 47 8.58 -6.42 7.24
CA TYR A 47 7.16 -6.75 7.20
C TYR A 47 6.91 -7.99 6.32
N GLN A 48 5.80 -8.68 6.54
CA GLN A 48 5.41 -9.82 5.71
C GLN A 48 5.15 -9.37 4.26
N GLY A 49 5.85 -9.96 3.30
CA GLY A 49 5.71 -9.67 1.88
C GLY A 49 4.56 -10.43 1.21
N ALA A 50 4.64 -10.58 -0.12
CA ALA A 50 3.66 -11.33 -0.89
C ALA A 50 3.67 -12.82 -0.53
N LEU A 51 2.50 -13.45 -0.61
CA LEU A 51 2.35 -14.90 -0.51
C LEU A 51 2.63 -15.55 -1.87
N ASN A 52 3.43 -16.60 -1.85
CA ASN A 52 3.72 -17.40 -3.04
C ASN A 52 3.12 -18.79 -2.84
N TYR A 53 2.19 -19.16 -3.70
CA TYR A 53 1.68 -20.52 -3.75
C TYR A 53 2.51 -21.33 -4.76
N CYS A 54 3.32 -22.26 -4.25
CA CYS A 54 4.17 -23.11 -5.07
C CYS A 54 3.72 -24.57 -4.93
N ILE A 55 3.16 -25.13 -6.01
CA ILE A 55 2.95 -26.57 -6.12
C ILE A 55 4.24 -27.18 -6.69
N PRO A 56 4.84 -28.21 -6.06
CA PRO A 56 6.04 -28.84 -6.57
C PRO A 56 5.87 -29.48 -7.96
N GLU A 57 6.86 -29.22 -8.80
CA GLU A 57 7.33 -29.90 -10.01
C GLU A 57 6.41 -30.97 -10.64
N LYS A 58 5.51 -30.50 -11.52
CA LYS A 58 4.99 -31.28 -12.64
C LYS A 58 5.05 -30.42 -13.90
N ALA A 59 5.29 -31.06 -15.04
CA ALA A 59 5.05 -30.42 -16.33
C ALA A 59 3.53 -30.36 -16.55
N TYR A 60 3.05 -29.20 -16.98
CA TYR A 60 1.64 -28.97 -17.29
C TYR A 60 1.53 -28.43 -18.71
N ASP A 61 0.64 -29.03 -19.50
CA ASP A 61 0.22 -28.51 -20.79
C ASP A 61 -0.96 -27.53 -20.59
N ASP A 62 -1.17 -26.63 -21.56
CA ASP A 62 -2.34 -25.72 -21.62
C ASP A 62 -2.56 -24.82 -20.39
N VAL A 63 -1.47 -24.25 -19.85
CA VAL A 63 -1.53 -23.34 -18.71
C VAL A 63 -2.00 -21.94 -19.11
N SER A 64 -3.07 -21.45 -18.49
CA SER A 64 -3.52 -20.07 -18.59
C SER A 64 -2.91 -19.19 -17.50
N VAL A 65 -2.30 -18.07 -17.88
CA VAL A 65 -1.69 -17.11 -16.94
C VAL A 65 -2.63 -15.90 -16.75
N MET A 66 -3.04 -15.67 -15.52
CA MET A 66 -3.86 -14.53 -15.11
C MET A 66 -3.08 -13.69 -14.10
N ASP A 67 -3.09 -12.37 -14.26
CA ASP A 67 -2.38 -11.43 -13.38
C ASP A 67 -3.21 -10.16 -13.16
N PHE A 68 -3.04 -9.53 -12.00
CA PHE A 68 -3.62 -8.24 -11.70
C PHE A 68 -2.79 -7.12 -12.36
N ALA A 69 -3.42 -6.39 -13.26
CA ALA A 69 -2.80 -5.22 -13.86
C ALA A 69 -2.57 -4.11 -12.81
N SER A 70 -1.31 -3.87 -12.45
CA SER A 70 -0.91 -2.82 -11.49
C SER A 70 -1.52 -3.03 -10.09
N MET A 71 -1.30 -4.22 -9.52
CA MET A 71 -1.86 -4.64 -8.22
C MET A 71 -1.70 -3.59 -7.10
N TYR A 72 -0.47 -3.20 -6.73
CA TYR A 72 -0.25 -2.25 -5.61
C TYR A 72 -0.86 -0.86 -5.87
N PRO A 73 -0.69 -0.25 -7.05
CA PRO A 73 -1.38 1.00 -7.36
C PRO A 73 -2.91 0.91 -7.26
N SER A 74 -3.50 -0.18 -7.75
CA SER A 74 -4.95 -0.41 -7.68
C SER A 74 -5.42 -0.58 -6.23
N ALA A 75 -4.62 -1.20 -5.37
CA ALA A 75 -4.90 -1.29 -3.93
C ALA A 75 -4.89 0.11 -3.26
N LEU A 76 -3.91 0.96 -3.60
CA LEU A 76 -3.85 2.34 -3.10
C LEU A 76 -5.10 3.15 -3.47
N LEU A 77 -5.54 3.03 -4.73
CA LEU A 77 -6.73 3.71 -5.24
C LEU A 77 -8.03 3.20 -4.60
N SER A 78 -8.22 1.89 -4.60
CA SER A 78 -9.49 1.28 -4.17
C SER A 78 -9.77 1.45 -2.68
N SER A 79 -8.72 1.54 -1.86
CA SER A 79 -8.84 1.72 -0.42
C SER A 79 -8.45 3.12 0.05
N ASN A 80 -8.36 4.09 -0.86
CA ASN A 80 -8.00 5.48 -0.53
C ASN A 80 -6.76 5.61 0.38
N LEU A 81 -5.75 4.76 0.17
CA LEU A 81 -4.61 4.65 1.07
C LEU A 81 -3.64 5.81 0.85
N CYS A 82 -3.47 6.62 1.89
CA CYS A 82 -2.53 7.74 1.92
C CYS A 82 -2.22 8.07 3.38
N TYR A 83 -1.09 8.74 3.62
CA TYR A 83 -0.71 9.18 4.96
C TYR A 83 -1.83 9.98 5.66
N GLY A 84 -2.45 10.93 4.94
CA GLY A 84 -3.54 11.75 5.50
C GLY A 84 -4.87 11.01 5.74
N THR A 85 -5.02 9.76 5.31
CA THR A 85 -6.30 9.02 5.38
C THR A 85 -6.17 7.66 6.06
N CYS A 86 -4.98 7.21 6.46
CA CYS A 86 -4.82 5.98 7.22
C CYS A 86 -4.00 6.17 8.49
N THR A 87 -4.33 5.40 9.52
CA THR A 87 -3.60 5.34 10.79
C THR A 87 -3.59 3.92 11.35
N ILE A 88 -2.66 3.64 12.25
CA ILE A 88 -2.64 2.42 13.05
C ILE A 88 -3.00 2.79 14.48
N MET A 89 -4.00 2.10 15.03
CA MET A 89 -4.48 2.28 16.39
C MET A 89 -4.27 0.99 17.17
N THR A 90 -3.96 1.10 18.46
CA THR A 90 -4.16 -0.03 19.37
C THR A 90 -5.64 -0.35 19.48
N ARG A 91 -5.97 -1.58 19.88
CA ARG A 91 -7.35 -1.96 20.21
C ARG A 91 -8.02 -0.97 21.16
N ASP A 92 -7.34 -0.57 22.23
CA ASP A 92 -7.91 0.30 23.25
C ASP A 92 -8.19 1.71 22.71
N GLU A 93 -7.30 2.23 21.86
CA GLU A 93 -7.49 3.51 21.15
C GLU A 93 -8.68 3.43 20.18
N TRP A 94 -8.84 2.31 19.46
CA TRP A 94 -9.96 2.10 18.55
C TRP A 94 -11.30 1.99 19.30
N LEU A 95 -11.34 1.24 20.41
CA LEU A 95 -12.51 1.11 21.27
C LEU A 95 -12.91 2.46 21.90
N ALA A 96 -11.93 3.31 22.21
CA ALA A 96 -12.15 4.65 22.76
C ALA A 96 -12.56 5.70 21.71
N CYS A 97 -12.53 5.39 20.41
CA CYS A 97 -12.79 6.33 19.33
C CYS A 97 -14.01 5.92 18.47
N PRO A 98 -15.23 6.41 18.78
CA PRO A 98 -16.43 6.11 18.00
C PRO A 98 -16.31 6.49 16.51
N ALA A 99 -15.56 7.56 16.20
CA ALA A 99 -15.33 7.98 14.82
C ALA A 99 -14.56 6.90 14.02
N ALA A 100 -13.53 6.29 14.62
CA ALA A 100 -12.74 5.23 13.99
C ALA A 100 -13.56 3.96 13.72
N GLN A 101 -14.55 3.66 14.56
CA GLN A 101 -15.43 2.50 14.41
C GLN A 101 -16.38 2.63 13.21
N ASN A 102 -16.65 3.85 12.76
CA ASN A 102 -17.46 4.13 11.56
C ASN A 102 -16.62 4.15 10.27
N LEU A 103 -15.30 3.96 10.37
CA LEU A 103 -14.39 3.93 9.23
C LEU A 103 -13.99 2.49 8.89
N LYS A 104 -13.42 2.32 7.70
CA LYS A 104 -12.92 1.01 7.26
C LYS A 104 -11.77 0.59 8.17
N THR A 105 -11.91 -0.58 8.77
CA THR A 105 -10.94 -1.12 9.71
C THR A 105 -10.39 -2.45 9.20
N ILE A 106 -9.07 -2.59 9.20
CA ILE A 106 -8.35 -3.79 8.78
C ILE A 106 -7.49 -4.25 9.95
N ALA A 107 -7.48 -5.56 10.24
CA ALA A 107 -6.59 -6.11 11.27
C ALA A 107 -5.11 -5.90 10.89
N TYR A 108 -4.32 -5.36 11.82
CA TYR A 108 -2.87 -5.31 11.68
C TYR A 108 -2.26 -6.53 12.38
N ARG A 109 -2.02 -7.60 11.62
CA ARG A 109 -1.42 -8.84 12.12
C ARG A 109 -0.54 -9.51 11.06
N VAL A 110 0.29 -10.45 11.49
CA VAL A 110 0.99 -11.37 10.57
C VAL A 110 -0.02 -12.41 10.13
N HIS A 111 -0.18 -12.58 8.82
CA HIS A 111 -1.13 -13.53 8.26
C HIS A 111 -0.52 -14.92 8.14
N GLY A 112 -1.27 -15.93 8.57
CA GLY A 112 -0.91 -17.34 8.42
C GLY A 112 -1.72 -18.02 7.32
N GLU A 113 -1.39 -19.26 7.00
CA GLU A 113 -2.13 -20.09 6.03
C GLU A 113 -3.62 -20.18 6.37
N LYS A 114 -3.96 -20.19 7.67
CA LYS A 114 -5.34 -20.19 8.20
C LYS A 114 -6.16 -18.97 7.82
N ASP A 115 -5.54 -17.80 7.63
CA ASP A 115 -6.25 -16.59 7.17
C ASP A 115 -6.66 -16.69 5.69
N PHE A 116 -6.11 -17.67 4.95
CA PHE A 116 -6.36 -17.93 3.54
C PHE A 116 -6.91 -19.33 3.28
N GLU A 117 -7.37 -20.04 4.32
CA GLU A 117 -8.13 -21.28 4.20
C GLU A 117 -9.53 -20.96 3.63
N ILE A 118 -9.60 -20.68 2.32
CA ILE A 118 -10.87 -20.62 1.59
C ILE A 118 -10.93 -21.77 0.59
N ASN A 119 -12.01 -22.54 0.73
CA ASN A 119 -12.41 -23.70 -0.04
C ASN A 119 -12.31 -23.42 -1.55
N THR A 120 -11.29 -23.98 -2.20
CA THR A 120 -10.90 -23.65 -3.58
C THR A 120 -11.88 -24.13 -4.66
N PHE A 121 -13.06 -24.68 -4.33
CA PHE A 121 -13.92 -25.37 -5.30
C PHE A 121 -15.44 -25.24 -5.08
N GLU A 122 -15.94 -24.41 -4.16
CA GLU A 122 -17.40 -24.19 -4.02
C GLU A 122 -17.87 -22.93 -4.78
N GLU A 123 -19.12 -22.95 -5.25
CA GLU A 123 -19.74 -22.04 -6.25
C GLU A 123 -19.80 -20.53 -5.89
N SER A 124 -19.13 -20.08 -4.83
CA SER A 124 -19.06 -18.67 -4.46
C SER A 124 -17.64 -18.26 -4.05
N PRO A 125 -16.74 -17.97 -5.01
CA PRO A 125 -15.34 -17.71 -4.72
C PRO A 125 -15.14 -16.21 -4.47
N THR A 126 -15.76 -15.66 -3.43
CA THR A 126 -15.38 -14.32 -2.99
C THR A 126 -14.50 -14.47 -1.77
N PHE A 127 -13.18 -14.45 -1.99
CA PHE A 127 -12.24 -14.33 -0.88
C PHE A 127 -12.57 -13.05 -0.11
N GLN A 128 -12.99 -13.20 1.14
CA GLN A 128 -13.19 -12.09 2.06
C GLN A 128 -12.06 -12.12 3.06
N TYR A 129 -11.32 -11.02 3.11
CA TYR A 129 -10.29 -10.85 4.11
C TYR A 129 -10.94 -10.81 5.50
N PRO A 130 -10.38 -11.50 6.52
CA PRO A 130 -10.96 -11.51 7.85
C PRO A 130 -11.14 -10.09 8.39
N PRO A 131 -12.33 -9.74 8.91
CA PRO A 131 -12.53 -8.44 9.52
C PRO A 131 -11.68 -8.30 10.78
N PHE A 132 -11.41 -7.05 11.18
CA PHE A 132 -10.82 -6.77 12.48
C PHE A 132 -11.75 -7.26 13.60
N ASP A 133 -11.20 -8.03 14.53
CA ASP A 133 -11.88 -8.51 15.72
C ASP A 133 -11.17 -7.99 16.98
N PRO A 134 -11.79 -7.07 17.75
CA PRO A 134 -11.16 -6.53 18.95
C PRO A 134 -10.92 -7.57 20.05
N GLN A 135 -11.53 -8.77 19.98
CA GLN A 135 -11.24 -9.83 20.96
C GLN A 135 -9.87 -10.47 20.71
N THR A 136 -9.46 -10.56 19.44
CA THR A 136 -8.27 -11.30 19.02
C THR A 136 -7.15 -10.41 18.49
N ASP A 137 -7.48 -9.28 17.85
CA ASP A 137 -6.52 -8.37 17.23
C ASP A 137 -6.07 -7.27 18.19
N ALA A 138 -4.76 -7.09 18.30
CA ALA A 138 -4.15 -6.06 19.15
C ALA A 138 -4.10 -4.67 18.50
N PHE A 139 -4.10 -4.62 17.17
CA PHE A 139 -3.92 -3.41 16.39
C PHE A 139 -4.87 -3.37 15.19
N ALA A 140 -5.33 -2.18 14.87
CA ALA A 140 -6.22 -1.88 13.77
C ALA A 140 -5.59 -0.85 12.83
N ILE A 141 -5.61 -1.11 11.53
CA ILE A 141 -5.43 -0.08 10.50
C ILE A 141 -6.80 0.54 10.25
N VAL A 142 -6.94 1.84 10.50
CA VAL A 142 -8.17 2.59 10.27
C VAL A 142 -7.97 3.48 9.05
N ILE A 143 -8.93 3.44 8.13
CA ILE A 143 -8.85 4.11 6.84
C ILE A 143 -10.09 4.97 6.63
N ASN A 144 -9.87 6.27 6.43
CA ASN A 144 -10.89 7.22 6.03
C ASN A 144 -11.06 7.20 4.50
N GLU A 145 -12.09 6.52 4.02
CA GLU A 145 -12.48 6.49 2.60
C GLU A 145 -13.44 7.64 2.22
N GLN A 146 -13.84 8.50 3.17
CA GLN A 146 -14.84 9.56 2.96
C GLN A 146 -14.24 10.84 2.37
N THR A 147 -12.92 11.03 2.45
CA THR A 147 -12.23 12.22 1.94
C THR A 147 -11.25 11.83 0.84
N GLU A 148 -11.17 12.60 -0.23
CA GLU A 148 -10.24 12.30 -1.32
C GLU A 148 -8.79 12.42 -0.84
N ALA A 149 -8.02 11.35 -0.96
CA ALA A 149 -6.64 11.34 -0.53
C ALA A 149 -5.68 11.81 -1.64
N PHE A 150 -4.64 12.52 -1.22
CA PHE A 150 -3.62 13.09 -2.11
C PHE A 150 -2.89 12.04 -2.96
N LEU A 151 -2.42 10.95 -2.34
CA LEU A 151 -1.62 9.95 -3.04
C LEU A 151 -2.44 9.17 -4.09
N PRO A 152 -3.66 8.69 -3.79
CA PRO A 152 -4.57 8.15 -4.80
C PRO A 152 -4.79 9.07 -6.00
N HIS A 153 -4.95 10.38 -5.77
CA HIS A 153 -5.10 11.34 -6.86
C HIS A 153 -3.88 11.35 -7.81
N ILE A 154 -2.66 11.40 -7.25
CA ILE A 154 -1.41 11.35 -8.02
C ILE A 154 -1.25 10.02 -8.75
N VAL A 155 -1.52 8.90 -8.06
CA VAL A 155 -1.41 7.56 -8.64
C VAL A 155 -2.36 7.41 -9.83
N LYS A 156 -3.60 7.91 -9.71
CA LYS A 156 -4.58 7.90 -10.80
C LYS A 156 -4.07 8.65 -12.03
N HIS A 157 -3.54 9.86 -11.84
CA HIS A 157 -2.94 10.64 -12.93
C HIS A 157 -1.86 9.85 -13.68
N PHE A 158 -0.91 9.24 -12.96
CA PHE A 158 0.15 8.46 -13.59
C PHE A 158 -0.34 7.16 -14.23
N ILE A 159 -1.36 6.50 -13.68
CA ILE A 159 -2.00 5.34 -14.32
C ILE A 159 -2.60 5.74 -15.67
N ASP A 160 -3.32 6.86 -15.73
CA ASP A 160 -3.95 7.31 -16.97
C ASP A 160 -2.91 7.75 -18.00
N LEU A 161 -1.84 8.42 -17.55
CA LEU A 161 -0.69 8.73 -18.41
C LEU A 161 -0.02 7.45 -18.95
N ARG A 162 0.13 6.41 -18.11
CA ARG A 162 0.65 5.12 -18.55
C ARG A 162 -0.24 4.47 -19.60
N LYS A 163 -1.55 4.47 -19.41
CA LYS A 163 -2.53 3.95 -20.38
C LYS A 163 -2.44 4.69 -21.71
N HIS A 164 -2.28 6.02 -21.67
CA HIS A 164 -2.06 6.83 -22.85
C HIS A 164 -0.82 6.35 -23.63
N HIS A 165 0.35 6.22 -22.98
CA HIS A 165 1.57 5.73 -23.64
C HIS A 165 1.43 4.28 -24.14
N GLN A 166 0.73 3.41 -23.41
CA GLN A 166 0.44 2.05 -23.89
C GLN A 166 -0.42 2.06 -25.16
N GLY A 167 -1.43 2.93 -25.23
CA GLY A 167 -2.26 3.13 -26.41
C GLY A 167 -1.45 3.63 -27.61
N GLN A 168 -0.63 4.67 -27.39
CA GLN A 168 0.26 5.21 -28.42
C GLN A 168 1.24 4.15 -28.95
N TYR A 169 1.91 3.40 -28.06
CA TYR A 169 2.81 2.32 -28.48
C TYR A 169 2.10 1.24 -29.32
N LYS A 170 0.85 0.89 -28.98
CA LYS A 170 0.08 -0.09 -29.77
C LYS A 170 -0.13 0.40 -31.21
N GLN A 171 -0.37 1.70 -31.40
CA GLN A 171 -0.65 2.32 -32.69
C GLN A 171 0.62 2.61 -33.49
N THR A 172 1.64 3.20 -32.87
CA THR A 172 2.82 3.73 -33.55
C THR A 172 4.01 2.77 -33.56
N LYS A 173 4.05 1.83 -32.62
CA LYS A 173 5.23 0.98 -32.31
C LYS A 173 6.49 1.77 -31.95
N ASP A 174 6.36 3.03 -31.60
CA ASP A 174 7.49 3.88 -31.20
C ASP A 174 8.02 3.50 -29.82
N VAL A 175 9.32 3.22 -29.76
CA VAL A 175 10.05 2.83 -28.55
C VAL A 175 9.98 3.87 -27.44
N TYR A 176 9.81 5.17 -27.77
CA TYR A 176 9.62 6.21 -26.77
C TYR A 176 8.42 5.91 -25.87
N HIS A 177 7.26 5.59 -26.46
CA HIS A 177 6.05 5.29 -25.70
C HIS A 177 6.16 3.98 -24.91
N TYR A 178 6.90 2.99 -25.44
CA TYR A 178 7.23 1.77 -24.70
C TYR A 178 8.06 2.05 -23.44
N ASN A 179 9.11 2.86 -23.57
CA ASN A 179 9.97 3.23 -22.45
C ASN A 179 9.24 4.11 -21.43
N ALA A 180 8.48 5.10 -21.89
CA ALA A 180 7.70 5.98 -21.03
C ALA A 180 6.73 5.19 -20.13
N GLN A 181 5.97 4.24 -20.67
CA GLN A 181 5.05 3.45 -19.84
C GLN A 181 5.77 2.54 -18.83
N LEU A 182 7.00 2.08 -19.12
CA LEU A 182 7.83 1.33 -18.15
C LEU A 182 8.34 2.24 -17.04
N CYS A 183 8.86 3.42 -17.37
CA CYS A 183 9.31 4.41 -16.38
C CYS A 183 8.16 4.81 -15.44
N ILE A 184 6.98 5.04 -15.98
CA ILE A 184 5.79 5.35 -15.18
C ILE A 184 5.41 4.16 -14.28
N LYS A 185 5.47 2.90 -14.78
CA LYS A 185 5.24 1.71 -13.94
C LYS A 185 6.19 1.67 -12.74
N ILE A 186 7.49 1.92 -12.97
CA ILE A 186 8.50 1.95 -11.90
C ILE A 186 8.21 3.07 -10.91
N LEU A 187 7.88 4.27 -11.39
CA LEU A 187 7.55 5.41 -10.55
C LEU A 187 6.38 5.09 -9.61
N ILE A 188 5.26 4.60 -10.15
CA ILE A 188 4.06 4.32 -9.34
C ILE A 188 4.34 3.20 -8.32
N ASN A 189 5.06 2.14 -8.72
CA ASN A 189 5.45 1.08 -7.79
C ASN A 189 6.42 1.59 -6.70
N SER A 190 7.25 2.59 -7.01
CA SER A 190 8.13 3.22 -6.03
C SER A 190 7.37 4.04 -5.00
N LEU A 191 6.24 4.66 -5.36
CA LEU A 191 5.38 5.39 -4.42
C LEU A 191 4.87 4.47 -3.30
N TYR A 192 4.44 3.26 -3.64
CA TYR A 192 4.11 2.22 -2.65
C TYR A 192 5.33 1.89 -1.77
N GLY A 193 6.51 1.70 -2.36
CA GLY A 193 7.73 1.40 -1.61
C GLY A 193 8.14 2.50 -0.63
N VAL A 194 7.87 3.77 -0.96
CA VAL A 194 8.10 4.91 -0.05
C VAL A 194 7.16 4.83 1.15
N MET A 195 5.89 4.45 0.97
CA MET A 195 4.95 4.26 2.09
C MET A 195 5.35 3.14 3.06
N ALA A 196 6.00 2.09 2.55
CA ALA A 196 6.48 0.98 3.35
C ALA A 196 7.87 1.23 3.98
N ASN A 197 8.50 2.37 3.69
CA ASN A 197 9.84 2.66 4.18
C ASN A 197 9.80 3.11 5.65
N LYS A 198 10.56 2.43 6.51
CA LYS A 198 10.70 2.76 7.94
C LYS A 198 11.25 4.17 8.20
N ASP A 199 12.02 4.70 7.25
CA ASP A 199 12.59 6.05 7.30
C ASP A 199 11.57 7.11 6.80
N SER A 200 10.47 6.68 6.18
CA SER A 200 9.37 7.54 5.73
C SER A 200 8.31 7.57 6.82
N CYS A 201 8.17 8.72 7.49
CA CYS A 201 7.21 8.87 8.58
C CYS A 201 5.77 8.62 8.07
N LEU A 202 5.09 7.60 8.63
CA LEU A 202 3.65 7.52 8.62
C LEU A 202 3.10 8.77 9.32
N ALA A 203 2.68 9.75 8.53
CA ALA A 203 2.12 10.98 9.06
C ALA A 203 0.65 10.74 9.44
N TYR A 204 0.37 10.66 10.73
CA TYR A 204 -0.98 10.62 11.27
C TYR A 204 -1.73 11.93 11.02
N SER A 205 -2.98 11.84 10.58
CA SER A 205 -3.97 12.91 10.72
C SER A 205 -4.81 12.64 11.98
N PRO A 206 -4.95 13.60 12.92
CA PRO A 206 -6.06 13.57 13.84
C PRO A 206 -7.35 13.62 13.02
N LEU A 207 -8.16 12.57 13.13
CA LEU A 207 -9.52 12.60 12.61
C LEU A 207 -10.29 13.66 13.43
N PRO A 208 -11.02 14.58 12.78
CA PRO A 208 -11.88 15.54 13.46
C PRO A 208 -13.04 14.85 14.18
#